data_AF-A0A924WD48-F1
#
_entry.id   AF-A0A924WD48-F1
#
_cell.length_a   1.000
_cell.length_b   1.000
_cell.length_c   1.000
_cell.angle_alpha   90.00
_cell.angle_beta   90.00
_cell.angle_gamma   90.00
#
_symmetry.space_group_name_H-M   'P 1'
#
loop_
_entity.id
_entity.type
_entity.pdbx_description
1 polymer ?
#
loop_
_entity_poly.entity_id
_entity_poly.type
_entity_poly.pdbx_seq_one_letter_code
_entity_poly.pdbx_strand_id
1 'polypeptide(L)' 'MEAFEVSRTGNIIQIVFDAQHFKEDAVTRLLNRLYVEYLAERANLGEDIEALGEEIKRDWWQQNKARILAKIHEQNGHN' A
#
# COMPACT_ATOMS: atom_id res chain seq x y z
N MET A 1 28.80 -9.08 23.68
CA MET A 1 27.52 -9.49 23.08
C MET A 1 27.33 -8.65 21.83
N GLU A 2 26.91 -9.25 20.73
CA GLU A 2 26.56 -8.50 19.52
C GLU A 2 25.22 -7.78 19.74
N ALA A 3 25.08 -6.59 19.15
CA ALA A 3 23.90 -5.74 19.37
C ALA A 3 22.64 -6.30 18.69
N PHE A 4 22.81 -7.21 17.72
CA PHE A 4 21.74 -7.99 17.10
C PHE A 4 22.31 -9.28 16.51
N GLU A 5 21.44 -10.26 16.25
CA GLU A 5 21.74 -11.53 15.59
C GLU A 5 20.73 -11.75 14.46
N VAL A 6 21.17 -12.32 13.33
CA VAL A 6 20.30 -12.72 12.23
C VAL A 6 20.52 -14.20 11.95
N SER A 7 19.45 -14.98 12.01
CA SER A 7 19.46 -16.39 11.67
C SER A 7 18.34 -16.73 10.68
N ARG A 8 18.47 -17.86 9.98
CA ARG A 8 17.49 -18.32 9.01
C ARG A 8 17.06 -19.74 9.36
N THR A 9 15.76 -19.93 9.52
CA THR A 9 15.16 -21.23 9.77
C THR A 9 14.15 -21.52 8.66
N GLY A 10 14.56 -22.30 7.66
CA GLY A 10 13.77 -22.58 6.46
C GLY A 10 13.49 -21.31 5.64
N ASN A 11 12.20 -20.94 5.55
CA ASN A 11 11.74 -19.73 4.86
C ASN A 11 11.58 -18.51 5.79
N ILE A 12 11.98 -18.63 7.06
CA ILE A 12 11.84 -17.57 8.06
C ILE A 12 13.23 -16.98 8.33
N ILE A 13 13.34 -15.65 8.26
CA ILE A 13 14.49 -14.90 8.78
C ILE A 13 14.12 -14.43 10.19
N GLN A 14 14.91 -14.82 11.18
CA GLN A 14 14.77 -14.38 12.56
C GLN A 14 15.83 -13.33 12.85
N ILE A 15 15.39 -12.17 13.33
CA ILE A 15 16.28 -11.08 13.73
C ILE A 15 16.04 -10.81 15.21
N VAL A 16 17.09 -10.96 16.01
CA VAL A 16 17.07 -10.74 17.45
C VAL A 16 17.85 -9.47 17.74
N PHE A 17 17.25 -8.51 18.45
CA PHE A 17 17.90 -7.27 18.84
C PHE A 17 18.12 -7.25 20.35
N ASP A 18 19.26 -6.71 20.78
CA ASP A 18 19.48 -6.39 22.18
C ASP A 18 18.74 -5.09 22.54
N ALA A 19 17.77 -5.20 23.45
CA ALA A 19 16.95 -4.08 23.93
C ALA A 19 17.77 -3.01 24.68
N GLN A 20 18.98 -3.31 25.13
CA GLN A 20 19.89 -2.29 25.71
C GLN A 20 20.42 -1.32 24.65
N HIS A 21 20.47 -1.75 23.38
CA HIS A 21 21.07 -1.01 22.28
C HIS A 21 20.03 -0.49 21.29
N PHE A 22 18.85 -1.12 21.22
CA PHE A 22 17.80 -0.77 20.27
C PHE A 22 16.46 -0.52 20.94
N LYS A 23 15.78 0.54 20.51
CA LYS A 23 14.38 0.80 20.88
C LYS A 23 13.46 0.07 19.91
N GLU A 24 12.47 -0.64 20.44
CA GLU A 24 11.48 -1.39 19.68
C GLU A 24 10.84 -0.55 18.57
N ASP A 25 10.37 0.66 18.89
CA ASP A 25 9.76 1.57 17.91
C ASP A 25 10.68 1.89 16.71
N ALA A 26 11.99 2.01 16.94
CA ALA A 26 12.95 2.31 15.89
C ALA A 26 13.14 1.11 14.96
N VAL A 27 13.21 -0.10 15.53
CA VAL A 27 13.29 -1.36 14.78
C VAL A 27 12.02 -1.59 13.98
N THR A 28 10.85 -1.42 14.59
CA THR A 28 9.56 -1.60 13.93
C THR A 28 9.38 -0.63 12.76
N ARG A 29 9.77 0.64 12.90
CA ARG A 29 9.73 1.61 11.79
C ARG A 29 10.64 1.21 10.64
N LEU A 30 11.84 0.70 10.93
CA LEU A 30 12.78 0.24 9.91
C LEU A 30 12.21 -0.96 9.13
N LEU A 31 11.67 -1.96 9.83
CA LEU A 31 11.10 -3.15 9.21
C LEU A 31 9.86 -2.81 8.37
N ASN A 32 9.00 -1.91 8.85
CA ASN A 32 7.84 -1.43 8.08
C ASN A 32 8.28 -0.72 6.81
N ARG A 33 9.35 0.09 6.85
CA ARG A 33 9.88 0.74 5.66
C ARG A 33 10.38 -0.27 4.62
N LEU A 34 11.15 -1.28 5.05
CA LEU A 34 11.62 -2.35 4.16
C LEU A 34 10.46 -3.12 3.53
N TYR A 35 9.39 -3.36 4.29
CA TYR A 35 8.18 -3.99 3.77
C TYR A 35 7.46 -3.11 2.74
N VAL A 36 7.36 -1.80 2.98
CA VAL A 36 6.80 -0.85 2.02
C VAL A 36 7.65 -0.76 0.75
N GLU A 37 8.99 -0.77 0.86
CA GLU A 37 9.89 -0.79 -0.29
C GLU A 37 9.71 -2.08 -1.12
N TYR A 38 9.63 -3.25 -0.47
CA TYR A 38 9.28 -4.51 -1.14
C TYR A 38 7.91 -4.47 -1.83
N LEU A 39 6.90 -3.90 -1.17
CA LEU A 39 5.58 -3.74 -1.76
C LEU A 39 5.59 -2.75 -2.93
N ALA A 40 6.40 -1.69 -2.87
CA ALA A 40 6.53 -0.71 -3.94
C ALA A 40 7.25 -1.29 -5.16
N GLU A 41 8.32 -2.08 -4.94
CA GLU A 41 8.98 -2.85 -6.00
C GLU A 41 8.02 -3.86 -6.64
N ARG A 42 7.17 -4.49 -5.84
CA ARG A 42 6.08 -5.35 -6.35
C ARG A 42 4.94 -4.57 -7.00
N ALA A 43 4.65 -3.36 -6.57
CA ALA A 43 3.64 -2.49 -7.19
C ALA A 43 4.13 -1.90 -8.52
N ASN A 44 5.46 -1.86 -8.72
CA ASN A 44 6.08 -1.63 -10.02
C ASN A 44 5.94 -2.86 -10.97
N LEU A 45 5.19 -3.90 -10.56
CA LEU A 45 4.68 -5.01 -11.37
C LEU A 45 3.13 -5.00 -11.24
N GLY A 46 2.34 -4.78 -12.28
CA GLY A 46 2.63 -4.59 -13.69
C GLY A 46 1.44 -3.96 -14.40
N GLU A 47 1.48 -3.92 -15.73
CA GLU A 47 0.41 -3.46 -16.62
C GLU A 47 -1.00 -3.96 -16.21
N ASP A 48 -1.08 -5.10 -15.52
CA ASP A 48 -2.32 -5.68 -14.99
C ASP A 48 -3.02 -4.84 -13.89
N ILE A 49 -2.27 -4.10 -13.05
CA ILE A 49 -2.87 -3.20 -12.03
C ILE A 49 -3.47 -1.95 -12.68
N GLU A 50 -2.86 -1.45 -13.75
CA GLU A 50 -3.40 -0.32 -14.50
C GLU A 50 -4.68 -0.73 -15.25
N ALA A 51 -4.69 -1.93 -15.83
CA ALA A 51 -5.89 -2.52 -16.42
C ALA A 51 -7.03 -2.70 -15.39
N LEU A 52 -6.71 -3.19 -14.18
CA LEU A 52 -7.66 -3.33 -13.08
C LEU A 52 -8.19 -1.97 -12.58
N GLY A 53 -7.32 -0.96 -12.50
CA GLY A 53 -7.70 0.40 -12.14
C GLY A 53 -8.65 1.05 -13.16
N GLU A 54 -8.43 0.80 -14.45
CA GLU A 54 -9.30 1.28 -15.53
C GLU A 54 -10.63 0.52 -15.61
N GLU A 55 -10.67 -0.75 -15.21
CA GLU A 55 -11.89 -1.53 -15.07
C GLU A 55 -12.76 -1.00 -13.91
N ILE A 56 -12.16 -0.76 -12.73
CA ILE A 56 -12.85 -0.19 -11.56
C ILE A 56 -13.44 1.21 -11.86
N LYS A 57 -12.69 2.08 -12.56
CA LYS A 57 -13.19 3.40 -12.97
C LYS A 57 -14.37 3.31 -13.93
N ARG A 58 -14.31 2.39 -14.92
CA ARG A 58 -15.39 2.17 -15.88
C ARG A 58 -16.66 1.71 -15.19
N ASP A 59 -16.56 0.74 -14.29
CA ASP A 59 -17.70 0.17 -13.59
C ASP A 59 -18.35 1.20 -12.64
N TRP A 60 -17.52 1.95 -11.91
CA TRP A 60 -18.01 3.02 -11.05
C TRP A 60 -18.74 4.11 -11.85
N TRP A 61 -18.20 4.50 -13.00
CA TRP A 61 -18.83 5.49 -13.88
C TRP A 61 -20.15 4.96 -14.45
N GLN A 62 -20.22 3.72 -14.93
CA GLN A 62 -21.48 3.17 -15.44
C GLN A 62 -22.59 3.18 -14.38
N GLN A 63 -22.25 2.84 -13.13
CA GLN A 63 -23.23 2.77 -12.05
C GLN A 63 -23.65 4.15 -11.52
N ASN A 64 -22.78 5.17 -11.63
CA ASN A 64 -23.02 6.49 -11.00
C ASN A 64 -23.28 7.63 -12.00
N LYS A 65 -23.08 7.42 -13.30
CA LYS A 65 -23.19 8.45 -14.34
C LYS A 65 -24.55 9.14 -14.35
N ALA A 66 -25.65 8.39 -14.26
CA ALA A 66 -26.99 8.98 -14.26
C ALA A 66 -27.21 9.93 -13.07
N ARG A 67 -26.75 9.54 -11.87
CA ARG A 67 -26.84 10.34 -10.65
C ARG A 67 -25.96 11.59 -10.71
N ILE A 68 -24.76 11.49 -11.29
CA ILE A 68 -23.83 12.61 -11.41
C ILE A 68 -24.32 13.59 -12.47
N LEU A 69 -24.78 13.13 -13.63
CA LEU A 69 -25.33 13.99 -14.69
C LEU A 69 -26.62 14.69 -14.26
N ALA A 70 -27.46 14.05 -13.44
CA ALA A 70 -28.61 14.69 -12.83
C ALA A 70 -28.20 15.83 -11.88
N LYS A 71 -27.20 15.60 -11.03
CA LYS A 71 -26.65 16.64 -10.14
C LYS A 71 -26.00 17.80 -10.89
N ILE A 72 -25.33 17.53 -12.00
CA ILE A 72 -24.71 18.58 -12.83
C ILE A 72 -25.79 19.42 -13.54
N HIS A 73 -26.89 18.81 -13.99
CA HIS A 73 -28.02 19.56 -14.57
C HIS A 73 -28.75 20.42 -13.53
N GLU A 74 -28.93 19.94 -12.29
CA GLU A 74 -29.51 20.73 -11.20
C GLU A 74 -28.66 21.94 -10.81
N GLN A 75 -27.33 21.81 -10.87
CA GLN A 75 -26.42 22.94 -10.56
C GLN A 75 -26.33 23.99 -11.68
N ASN A 76 -26.64 23.63 -12.92
CA ASN A 76 -26.60 24.55 -14.07
C ASN A 76 -27.97 25.19 -14.40
N GLY A 77 -29.03 24.87 -13.64
CA GLY A 77 -30.38 25.44 -13.79
C GLY A 77 -30.68 26.66 -12.90
N HIS A 78 -29.67 27.18 -12.18
CA HIS A 78 -29.74 28.45 -11.46
C HIS A 78 -28.71 29.42 -12.02
N ASN A 79 -28.97 29.87 -13.26
CA ASN A 79 -28.50 31.16 -13.77
C ASN A 79 -29.45 31.66 -14.86
#